data_AF-A0A7W1AR94-F1
#
_entry.id   AF-A0A7W1AR94-F1
#
_cell.length_a   1.000
_cell.length_b   1.000
_cell.length_c   1.000
_cell.angle_alpha   90.00
_cell.angle_beta   90.00
_cell.angle_gamma   90.00
#
_symmetry.space_group_name_H-M   'P 1'
#
loop_
_entity.id
_entity.type
_entity.pdbx_description
1 polymer ?
#
loop_
_entity_poly.entity_id
_entity_poly.type
_entity_poly.pdbx_seq_one_letter_code
_entity_poly.pdbx_strand_id
1 'polypeptide(L)'
;MALLAIGGGAALAFRRARGRREGMDATEVGLRELERALPKLGWTLAAGATLLQLERRLGRAAGPASARYVAGLRAGRFSAGQVMAPSSNDRRVMRRELTASGGPVARLRGWIALPPRRPAA
;
A
#
# COMPACT_ATOMS: atom_id res chain seq x y z
N MET A 1 -15.91 14.26 30.55
CA MET A 1 -14.51 13.96 30.18
C MET A 1 -14.30 12.46 30.31
N ALA A 2 -14.30 11.70 29.20
CA ALA A 2 -13.95 10.28 29.21
C ALA A 2 -13.05 10.00 28.01
N LEU A 3 -11.80 9.67 28.29
CA LEU A 3 -10.70 9.43 27.36
C LEU A 3 -10.32 7.95 27.40
N LEU A 4 -9.97 7.43 26.22
CA LEU A 4 -9.07 6.29 25.96
C LEU A 4 -9.63 4.87 26.06
N ALA A 5 -9.98 4.32 24.89
CA ALA A 5 -9.89 2.89 24.59
C ALA A 5 -9.66 2.65 23.09
N ILE A 6 -8.56 3.17 22.52
CA ILE A 6 -8.20 2.88 21.11
C ILE A 6 -6.69 2.59 21.02
N GLY A 7 -6.27 1.43 21.55
CA GLY A 7 -4.86 1.00 21.47
C GLY A 7 -4.66 -0.49 21.12
N GLY A 8 -5.55 -1.37 21.60
CA GLY A 8 -5.33 -2.81 21.49
C GLY A 8 -5.52 -3.42 20.09
N GLY A 9 -6.47 -2.91 19.30
CA GLY A 9 -6.84 -3.51 18.01
C GLY A 9 -5.75 -3.43 16.94
N ALA A 10 -5.00 -2.32 16.90
CA ALA A 10 -3.94 -2.11 15.93
C ALA A 10 -2.74 -3.04 16.16
N ALA A 11 -2.34 -3.22 17.42
CA ALA A 11 -1.22 -4.11 17.79
C ALA A 11 -1.54 -5.59 17.53
N LEU A 12 -2.78 -6.02 17.79
CA LEU A 12 -3.22 -7.39 17.52
C LEU A 12 -3.33 -7.67 16.01
N ALA A 13 -3.85 -6.72 15.24
CA ALA A 13 -3.85 -6.78 13.78
C ALA A 13 -2.42 -6.85 13.21
N PHE A 14 -1.48 -6.12 13.82
CA PHE A 14 -0.06 -6.12 13.46
C PHE A 14 0.61 -7.48 13.71
N ARG A 15 0.38 -8.10 14.88
CA ARG A 15 0.91 -9.44 15.21
C ARG A 15 0.31 -10.53 14.32
N ARG A 16 -1.00 -10.48 14.04
CA ARG A 16 -1.69 -11.45 13.17
C ARG A 16 -1.38 -11.26 11.69
N ALA A 17 -0.98 -10.05 11.28
CA ALA A 17 -0.42 -9.80 9.96
C ALA A 17 1.00 -10.37 9.83
N ARG A 18 1.81 -10.29 10.89
CA ARG A 18 3.19 -10.80 10.93
C ARG A 18 3.24 -12.33 10.79
N GLY A 19 2.46 -13.07 11.59
CA GLY A 19 2.43 -14.54 11.53
C GLY A 19 1.85 -15.14 10.25
N ARG A 20 1.19 -14.34 9.40
CA ARG A 20 0.71 -14.76 8.07
C ARG A 20 1.66 -14.40 6.92
N ARG A 21 2.76 -13.71 7.20
CA ARG A 21 3.74 -13.21 6.21
C ARG A 21 5.01 -14.04 6.14
N GLU A 22 5.27 -14.89 7.14
CA GLU A 22 6.37 -15.85 7.12
C GLU A 22 6.06 -16.91 6.06
N GLY A 23 6.58 -16.72 4.84
CA GLY A 23 6.41 -17.62 3.69
C GLY A 23 5.77 -17.01 2.44
N MET A 24 5.31 -15.75 2.46
CA MET A 24 4.62 -15.12 1.32
C MET A 24 5.54 -14.11 0.60
N ASP A 25 5.61 -14.17 -0.72
CA ASP A 25 6.41 -13.25 -1.55
C ASP A 25 6.09 -11.78 -1.22
N ALA A 26 7.13 -10.95 -1.05
CA ALA A 26 7.04 -9.53 -0.73
C ALA A 26 6.17 -8.75 -1.74
N THR A 27 6.11 -9.22 -2.99
CA THR A 27 5.23 -8.71 -4.05
C THR A 27 3.75 -8.96 -3.71
N GLU A 28 3.39 -10.19 -3.37
CA GLU A 28 2.02 -10.58 -3.00
C GLU A 28 1.56 -9.87 -1.71
N VAL A 29 2.47 -9.69 -0.74
CA VAL A 29 2.21 -8.87 0.45
C VAL A 29 1.94 -7.41 0.06
N GLY A 30 2.70 -6.87 -0.91
CA GLY A 30 2.52 -5.51 -1.44
C GLY A 30 1.16 -5.31 -2.12
N LEU A 31 0.76 -6.26 -2.96
CA LEU A 31 -0.52 -6.25 -3.67
C LEU A 31 -1.71 -6.23 -2.69
N ARG A 32 -1.73 -7.16 -1.73
CA ARG A 32 -2.81 -7.23 -0.73
C ARG A 32 -2.90 -6.01 0.16
N GLU A 33 -1.76 -5.38 0.48
CA GLU A 33 -1.75 -4.13 1.23
C GLU A 33 -2.32 -2.98 0.39
N LEU A 34 -1.97 -2.89 -0.88
CA LEU A 34 -2.49 -1.88 -1.79
C LEU A 34 -4.01 -2.01 -1.98
N GLU A 35 -4.50 -3.22 -2.24
CA GLU A 35 -5.94 -3.51 -2.38
C GLU A 35 -6.75 -3.10 -1.14
N ARG A 36 -6.19 -3.30 0.06
CA ARG A 36 -6.83 -2.89 1.32
C ARG A 36 -6.73 -1.40 1.61
N ALA A 37 -5.67 -0.76 1.13
CA ALA A 37 -5.41 0.66 1.41
C ALA A 37 -6.23 1.57 0.50
N LEU A 38 -6.38 1.22 -0.78
CA LEU A 38 -7.03 2.07 -1.78
C LEU A 38 -8.48 2.46 -1.40
N PRO A 39 -9.38 1.53 -0.99
CA PRO A 39 -10.72 1.90 -0.53
C PRO A 39 -10.71 2.83 0.68
N LYS A 40 -9.76 2.63 1.62
CA LYS A 40 -9.60 3.51 2.81
C LYS A 40 -9.11 4.91 2.46
N LEU A 41 -8.52 5.07 1.28
CA LEU A 41 -8.09 6.33 0.71
C LEU A 41 -9.13 6.95 -0.24
N GLY A 42 -10.32 6.34 -0.34
CA GLY A 42 -11.41 6.83 -1.18
C GLY A 42 -11.36 6.35 -2.64
N TRP A 43 -10.51 5.38 -2.96
CA TRP A 43 -10.42 4.82 -4.31
C TRP A 43 -11.37 3.63 -4.49
N THR A 44 -12.19 3.68 -5.54
CA THR A 44 -13.04 2.56 -5.97
C THR A 44 -12.26 1.64 -6.91
N LEU A 45 -11.96 0.42 -6.43
CA LEU A 45 -11.39 -0.64 -7.25
C LEU A 45 -12.53 -1.37 -7.96
N ALA A 46 -12.48 -1.44 -9.29
CA ALA A 46 -13.41 -2.29 -10.04
C ALA A 46 -13.03 -3.76 -9.82
N ALA A 47 -14.04 -4.61 -9.61
CA ALA A 47 -13.82 -6.06 -9.55
C ALA A 47 -13.20 -6.52 -10.89
N GLY A 48 -12.09 -7.27 -10.82
CA GLY A 48 -11.36 -7.71 -12.01
C GLY A 48 -10.45 -6.66 -12.67
N ALA A 49 -10.26 -5.49 -12.06
CA ALA A 49 -9.31 -4.49 -12.57
C ALA A 49 -7.89 -5.08 -12.65
N THR A 50 -7.24 -4.92 -13.79
CA THR A 50 -5.86 -5.40 -13.99
C THR A 50 -4.85 -4.46 -13.33
N LEU A 51 -3.67 -4.98 -12.97
CA LEU A 51 -2.58 -4.14 -12.44
C LEU A 51 -2.17 -3.03 -13.41
N LEU A 52 -2.23 -3.30 -14.71
CA LEU A 52 -1.95 -2.30 -15.74
C LEU A 52 -3.02 -1.19 -15.78
N GLN A 53 -4.30 -1.53 -15.59
CA GLN A 53 -5.37 -0.54 -15.48
C GLN A 53 -5.20 0.31 -14.21
N LEU A 54 -4.82 -0.32 -13.09
CA LEU A 54 -4.57 0.37 -11.83
C LEU A 54 -3.37 1.32 -11.95
N GLU A 55 -2.27 0.87 -12.55
CA GLU A 55 -1.08 1.67 -12.85
C GLU A 55 -1.44 2.94 -13.64
N ARG A 56 -2.15 2.78 -14.77
CA ARG A 56 -2.57 3.91 -15.62
C ARG A 56 -3.54 4.86 -14.92
N ARG A 57 -4.42 4.35 -14.06
CA ARG A 57 -5.40 5.17 -13.34
C ARG A 57 -4.71 5.96 -12.22
N LEU A 58 -3.88 5.31 -11.42
CA LEU A 58 -3.10 5.98 -10.38
C LEU A 58 -2.09 6.96 -10.97
N GLY A 59 -1.47 6.64 -12.09
CA GLY A 59 -0.58 7.55 -12.82
C GLY A 59 -1.26 8.87 -13.19
N ARG A 60 -2.51 8.80 -13.68
CA ARG A 60 -3.28 9.97 -14.08
C ARG A 60 -3.86 10.76 -12.90
N ALA A 61 -4.32 10.07 -11.86
CA ALA A 61 -5.10 10.69 -10.80
C ALA A 61 -4.32 10.95 -9.49
N ALA A 62 -3.23 10.24 -9.24
CA ALA A 62 -2.39 10.43 -8.06
C ALA A 62 -0.97 10.93 -8.41
N GLY A 63 -0.37 10.34 -9.44
CA GLY A 63 0.95 10.76 -9.93
C GLY A 63 1.86 9.61 -10.36
N PRO A 64 3.04 9.96 -10.90
CA PRO A 64 3.96 8.99 -11.50
C PRO A 64 4.57 8.01 -10.50
N ALA A 65 4.80 8.37 -9.23
CA ALA A 65 5.35 7.43 -8.26
C ALA A 65 4.34 6.32 -7.90
N SER A 66 3.05 6.65 -7.90
CA SER A 66 1.97 5.70 -7.69
C SER A 66 1.87 4.70 -8.84
N ALA A 67 2.04 5.17 -10.08
CA ALA A 67 2.19 4.28 -11.23
C ALA A 67 3.43 3.38 -11.11
N ARG A 68 4.60 3.95 -10.81
CA ARG A 68 5.85 3.19 -10.66
C ARG A 68 5.77 2.10 -9.58
N TYR A 69 5.09 2.39 -8.46
CA TYR A 69 4.89 1.40 -7.41
C TYR A 69 4.07 0.19 -7.90
N VAL A 70 2.96 0.43 -8.60
CA VAL A 70 2.14 -0.64 -9.18
C VAL A 70 2.87 -1.37 -10.29
N ALA A 71 3.64 -0.66 -11.11
CA ALA A 71 4.48 -1.26 -12.15
C ALA A 71 5.51 -2.23 -11.55
N GLY A 72 6.13 -1.87 -10.42
CA GLY A 72 7.05 -2.75 -9.70
C GLY A 72 6.36 -3.99 -9.11
N LEU A 73 5.13 -3.85 -8.58
CA LEU A 73 4.34 -5.02 -8.15
C LEU A 73 3.92 -5.92 -9.33
N ARG A 74 3.55 -5.31 -10.47
CA ARG A 74 3.21 -6.03 -11.71
C ARG A 74 4.40 -6.81 -12.23
N ALA A 75 5.57 -6.18 -12.27
CA ALA A 75 6.81 -6.80 -12.71
C ALA A 75 7.23 -7.95 -11.78
N GLY A 76 7.15 -7.78 -10.45
CA GLY A 76 7.43 -8.87 -9.51
C GLY A 76 6.46 -10.06 -9.62
N ARG A 77 5.21 -9.82 -10.05
CA ARG A 77 4.20 -10.89 -10.21
C ARG A 77 4.36 -11.68 -11.51
N PHE A 78 4.70 -11.00 -12.61
CA PHE A 78 4.65 -11.58 -13.95
C PHE A 78 6.02 -11.78 -14.61
N SER A 79 7.08 -11.15 -14.10
CA SER A 79 8.44 -11.41 -14.58
C SER A 79 9.09 -12.48 -13.71
N ALA A 80 9.52 -13.58 -14.32
CA ALA A 80 10.21 -14.69 -13.67
C ALA A 80 11.66 -14.36 -13.21
N GLY A 81 12.06 -13.09 -13.21
CA GLY A 81 13.39 -12.62 -12.80
C GLY A 81 13.37 -11.93 -11.44
N GLN A 82 14.56 -11.73 -10.85
CA GLN A 82 14.80 -10.98 -9.60
C GLN A 82 14.45 -9.47 -9.74
N VAL A 83 13.25 -9.14 -10.19
CA VAL A 83 12.76 -7.77 -10.11
C VAL A 83 12.46 -7.52 -8.63
N MET A 84 13.34 -6.76 -7.98
CA MET A 84 13.18 -6.42 -6.57
C MET A 84 11.83 -5.74 -6.36
N ALA A 85 11.07 -6.24 -5.40
CA ALA A 85 9.81 -5.63 -4.99
C ALA A 85 10.02 -4.14 -4.64
N PRO A 86 9.00 -3.27 -4.83
CA PRO A 86 9.12 -1.84 -4.57
C PRO A 86 9.70 -1.53 -3.18
N SER A 87 10.65 -0.60 -3.13
CA SER A 87 11.39 -0.28 -1.91
C SER A 87 10.53 0.47 -0.87
N SER A 88 11.04 0.56 0.36
CA SER A 88 10.45 1.42 1.41
C SER A 88 10.39 2.88 0.99
N ASN A 89 11.34 3.35 0.16
CA ASN A 89 11.32 4.71 -0.35
C ASN A 89 10.20 4.91 -1.38
N ASP A 90 10.05 3.98 -2.33
CA ASP A 90 8.98 4.04 -3.35
C ASP A 90 7.59 4.07 -2.69
N ARG A 91 7.40 3.27 -1.64
CA ARG A 91 6.18 3.29 -0.82
C ARG A 91 5.92 4.64 -0.17
N ARG A 92 6.96 5.30 0.34
CA ARG A 92 6.86 6.62 0.99
C ARG A 92 6.49 7.71 -0.01
N VAL A 93 7.07 7.67 -1.21
CA VAL A 93 6.76 8.62 -2.29
C VAL A 93 5.33 8.39 -2.80
N MET A 94 4.93 7.14 -3.08
CA MET A 94 3.55 6.81 -3.45
C MET A 94 2.54 7.30 -2.41
N ARG A 95 2.76 7.04 -1.12
CA ARG A 95 1.84 7.48 -0.06
C ARG A 95 1.69 9.00 -0.02
N ARG A 96 2.76 9.75 -0.28
CA ARG A 96 2.70 11.21 -0.37
C ARG A 96 1.85 11.66 -1.54
N GLU A 97 2.00 11.06 -2.72
CA GLU A 97 1.15 11.34 -3.88
C GLU A 97 -0.32 11.04 -3.61
N LEU A 98 -0.62 9.83 -3.11
CA LEU A 98 -2.00 9.40 -2.82
C LEU A 98 -2.73 10.27 -1.78
N THR A 99 -1.99 11.04 -0.99
CA THR A 99 -2.56 11.90 0.07
C THR A 99 -2.35 13.38 -0.19
N ALA A 100 -1.71 13.75 -1.29
CA ALA A 100 -1.38 15.14 -1.62
C ALA A 100 -2.63 16.00 -1.80
N SER A 101 -3.69 15.45 -2.38
CA SER A 101 -4.93 16.16 -2.71
C SER A 101 -5.97 16.22 -1.59
N GLY A 102 -5.78 15.51 -0.47
CA GLY A 102 -6.82 15.34 0.57
C GLY A 102 -6.53 16.01 1.93
N GLY A 103 -5.49 16.85 2.01
CA GLY A 103 -5.16 17.61 3.23
C GLY A 103 -4.64 16.76 4.41
N PRO A 104 -4.57 17.33 5.63
CA PRO A 104 -3.97 16.68 6.81
C PRO A 104 -4.67 15.38 7.22
N VAL A 105 -5.99 15.31 7.07
CA VAL A 105 -6.78 14.11 7.39
C VAL A 105 -6.45 12.97 6.42
N ALA A 106 -6.29 13.26 5.12
CA ALA A 106 -5.86 12.25 4.15
C ALA A 106 -4.45 11.76 4.43
N ARG A 107 -3.54 12.63 4.89
CA ARG A 107 -2.20 12.21 5.33
C ARG A 107 -2.28 11.20 6.48
N LEU A 108 -3.08 11.47 7.52
CA LEU A 108 -3.25 10.55 8.63
C LEU A 108 -3.86 9.22 8.17
N ARG A 109 -4.91 9.25 7.33
CA ARG A 109 -5.49 8.04 6.72
C ARG A 109 -4.46 7.26 5.91
N GLY A 110 -3.57 7.94 5.20
CA GLY A 110 -2.44 7.33 4.49
C GLY A 110 -1.49 6.57 5.40
N TRP A 111 -1.20 7.07 6.59
CA TRP A 111 -0.37 6.35 7.56
C TRP A 111 -1.07 5.13 8.16
N ILE A 112 -2.38 5.21 8.40
CA ILE A 112 -3.19 4.09 8.91
C ILE A 112 -3.38 3.01 7.83
N ALA A 113 -3.62 3.41 6.58
CA ALA A 113 -3.88 2.52 5.46
C ALA A 113 -2.59 1.90 4.88
N LEU A 114 -1.52 2.70 4.76
CA LEU A 114 -0.19 2.31 4.28
C LEU A 114 0.85 2.56 5.37
N PRO A 115 0.93 1.68 6.39
CA PRO A 115 1.93 1.80 7.44
C PRO A 115 3.36 1.65 6.87
N PRO A 116 4.36 2.23 7.55
CA PRO A 116 5.76 2.08 7.16
C PRO A 116 6.16 0.60 7.24
N ARG A 117 6.85 0.10 6.22
CA ARG A 117 7.58 -1.17 6.31
C ARG A 117 8.92 -0.87 6.95
N ARG A 118 9.33 -1.67 7.94
CA ARG A 118 10.75 -1.68 8.33
C ARG A 118 11.55 -2.21 7.12
N PRO A 119 12.73 -1.65 6.83
CA PRO A 119 13.61 -2.23 5.82
C PRO A 119 13.79 -3.71 6.15
N ALA A 120 13.70 -4.58 5.15
CA ALA A 120 14.16 -5.95 5.29
C ALA A 120 15.67 -5.83 5.56
N ALA A 121 16.09 -6.25 6.75
CA ALA A 121 17.49 -6.45 7.08
C ALA A 121 18.00 -7.72 6.38
#